data_AF-A0A523GQ90-F1
#
_entry.id   AF-A0A523GQ90-F1
#
_cell.length_a   1.000
_cell.length_b   1.000
_cell.length_c   1.000
_cell.angle_alpha   90.00
_cell.angle_beta   90.00
_cell.angle_gamma   90.00
#
_symmetry.space_group_name_H-M   'P 1'
#
loop_
_entity.id
_entity.type
_entity.pdbx_description
1 polymer ?
#
loop_
_entity_poly.entity_id
_entity_poly.type
_entity_poly.pdbx_seq_one_letter_code
_entity_poly.pdbx_strand_id
1 'polypeptide(L)'
;MLIPGCRYDPDPDINVRLDRPNIVYILADDMGYGDLGVYNPDSKIPTPNMDRLAQEGIRLTDAHSPSAVCTPTRYGVLTGRYAWRTTLKRGVLGGYSPSLIDTTRATVASFLRDNGYATAGIGKWHLGLGTEESAADKTIYDNPLRPGPASLGFD
;
A
#
# COMPACT_ATOMS: atom_id res chain seq x y z
N MET A 1 6.16 2.27 -3.77
CA MET A 1 6.82 3.53 -4.22
C MET A 1 5.77 4.63 -4.12
N LEU A 2 6.01 5.68 -3.35
CA LEU A 2 5.18 6.89 -3.41
C LEU A 2 5.74 7.69 -4.59
N ILE A 3 4.96 7.83 -5.67
CA ILE A 3 5.37 8.59 -6.86
C ILE A 3 4.76 9.98 -6.70
N PRO A 4 5.48 10.98 -6.16
CA PRO A 4 5.13 12.36 -6.42
C PRO A 4 5.39 12.60 -7.91
N GLY A 5 4.32 12.79 -8.70
CA GLY A 5 4.46 13.21 -10.09
C GLY A 5 5.09 14.60 -10.14
N CYS A 6 6.23 14.73 -10.83
CA CYS A 6 6.88 16.00 -11.13
C CYS A 6 6.62 16.38 -12.59
N ARG A 7 6.59 17.70 -12.86
CA ARG A 7 6.21 18.39 -14.11
C ARG A 7 4.73 18.30 -14.49
N TYR A 8 4.02 19.35 -14.05
CA TYR A 8 2.74 19.76 -14.61
C TYR A 8 3.04 20.76 -15.75
N ASP A 9 2.91 20.33 -16.99
CA ASP A 9 2.65 21.27 -18.10
C ASP A 9 1.12 21.35 -18.22
N PRO A 10 0.48 22.44 -17.76
CA PRO A 10 -0.97 22.57 -17.85
C PRO A 10 -1.39 22.48 -19.32
N ASP A 11 -2.22 21.50 -19.63
CA ASP A 11 -3.11 21.62 -20.78
C ASP A 11 -4.03 22.83 -20.51
N PRO A 12 -4.01 23.89 -21.34
CA PRO A 12 -4.83 25.07 -21.14
C PRO A 12 -6.33 24.78 -21.12
N ASP A 13 -6.75 23.64 -21.68
CA ASP A 13 -8.15 23.22 -21.71
C ASP A 13 -8.56 22.36 -20.49
N ILE A 14 -7.61 21.98 -19.61
CA ILE A 14 -7.89 21.22 -18.39
C ILE A 14 -7.76 22.10 -17.15
N ASN A 15 -8.90 22.45 -16.56
CA ASN A 15 -8.95 23.11 -15.26
C ASN A 15 -8.64 22.09 -14.14
N VAL A 16 -7.36 21.76 -13.94
CA VAL A 16 -6.93 20.90 -12.83
C VAL A 16 -7.06 21.69 -11.54
N ARG A 17 -8.01 21.28 -10.68
CA ARG A 17 -8.01 21.71 -9.27
C ARG A 17 -6.78 21.13 -8.57
N LEU A 18 -5.68 21.87 -8.58
CA LEU A 18 -4.43 21.51 -7.90
C LEU A 18 -4.57 21.41 -6.38
N ASP A 19 -5.66 21.91 -5.82
CA ASP A 19 -5.91 21.93 -4.37
C ASP A 19 -6.09 20.53 -3.76
N ARG A 20 -6.39 19.51 -4.59
CA ARG A 20 -6.62 18.14 -4.11
C ARG A 20 -6.24 17.08 -5.17
N PRO A 21 -4.95 16.70 -5.28
CA PRO A 21 -4.48 15.78 -6.30
C PRO A 21 -4.93 14.33 -6.04
N ASN A 22 -5.19 13.55 -7.08
CA ASN A 22 -5.41 12.11 -6.91
C ASN A 22 -4.12 11.40 -6.46
N ILE A 23 -4.25 10.47 -5.51
CA ILE A 23 -3.11 9.74 -4.94
C ILE A 23 -3.26 8.26 -5.30
N VAL A 24 -2.25 7.71 -5.98
CA VAL A 24 -2.21 6.29 -6.36
C VAL A 24 -0.99 5.61 -5.72
N TYR A 25 -1.24 4.62 -4.86
CA TYR A 25 -0.20 3.80 -4.27
C TYR A 25 -0.01 2.51 -5.06
N ILE A 26 1.18 2.34 -5.65
CA ILE A 26 1.57 1.08 -6.29
C ILE A 26 2.62 0.40 -5.40
N LEU A 27 2.27 -0.81 -4.94
CA LEU A 27 3.12 -1.66 -4.11
C LEU A 27 3.23 -3.05 -4.74
N ALA A 28 4.35 -3.30 -5.41
CA ALA A 28 4.71 -4.64 -5.88
C ALA A 28 5.17 -5.50 -4.70
N ASP A 29 4.79 -6.78 -4.71
CA ASP A 29 5.20 -7.77 -3.73
C ASP A 29 6.45 -8.50 -4.22
N ASP A 30 7.41 -8.75 -3.34
CA ASP A 30 8.66 -9.47 -3.60
C ASP A 30 9.47 -8.99 -4.84
N MET A 31 9.36 -7.70 -5.17
CA MET A 31 10.15 -7.07 -6.22
C MET A 31 11.53 -6.65 -5.67
N GLY A 32 12.58 -7.18 -6.29
CA GLY A 32 13.96 -6.85 -6.00
C GLY A 32 14.37 -5.49 -6.58
N TYR A 33 15.38 -4.87 -5.96
CA TYR A 33 15.90 -3.57 -6.41
C TYR A 33 16.40 -3.60 -7.87
N GLY A 34 17.01 -4.71 -8.29
CA GLY A 34 17.56 -4.88 -9.64
C GLY A 34 16.58 -5.43 -10.69
N ASP A 35 15.29 -5.56 -10.38
CA ASP A 35 14.31 -6.10 -11.32
C ASP A 35 13.92 -5.09 -12.39
N LEU A 36 13.91 -3.78 -12.06
CA LEU A 36 13.56 -2.72 -13.00
C LEU A 36 14.79 -2.30 -13.82
N GLY A 37 14.60 -2.09 -15.13
CA GLY A 37 15.65 -1.62 -16.04
C GLY A 37 16.30 -0.32 -15.58
N VAL A 38 15.51 0.60 -15.01
CA VAL A 38 16.03 1.86 -14.44
C VAL A 38 16.95 1.72 -13.23
N TYR A 39 17.01 0.56 -12.56
CA TYR A 39 17.95 0.28 -11.47
C TYR A 39 19.03 -0.74 -11.86
N ASN A 40 18.81 -1.50 -12.93
CA ASN A 40 19.74 -2.49 -13.45
C ASN A 40 19.64 -2.54 -14.99
N PRO A 41 20.61 -1.92 -15.71
CA PRO A 41 20.64 -1.95 -17.18
C PRO A 41 20.69 -3.37 -17.77
N ASP A 42 21.19 -4.34 -17.01
CA ASP A 42 21.27 -5.76 -17.40
C ASP A 42 20.03 -6.56 -16.94
N SER A 43 18.95 -5.89 -16.48
CA SER A 43 17.71 -6.57 -16.12
C SER A 43 17.16 -7.34 -17.33
N LYS A 44 16.76 -8.58 -17.08
CA LYS A 44 16.17 -9.46 -18.10
C LYS A 44 14.67 -9.23 -18.29
N ILE A 45 14.06 -8.43 -17.43
CA ILE A 45 12.61 -8.19 -17.42
C ILE A 45 12.35 -6.82 -18.06
N PRO A 46 11.67 -6.75 -19.21
CA PRO A 46 11.29 -5.47 -19.80
C PRO A 46 10.27 -4.76 -18.90
N THR A 47 10.62 -3.56 -18.41
CA THR A 47 9.76 -2.76 -17.52
C THR A 47 9.41 -1.37 -18.08
N PRO A 48 9.01 -1.24 -19.36
CA PRO A 48 8.94 0.06 -20.05
C PRO A 48 8.02 1.08 -19.37
N ASN A 49 6.91 0.63 -18.76
CA ASN A 49 6.00 1.53 -18.04
C ASN A 49 6.60 2.04 -16.73
N MET A 50 7.34 1.20 -16.01
CA MET A 50 8.03 1.62 -14.78
C MET A 50 9.22 2.51 -15.09
N ASP A 51 9.92 2.21 -16.19
CA ASP A 51 11.05 3.01 -16.66
C ASP A 51 10.58 4.42 -17.06
N ARG A 52 9.45 4.51 -17.78
CA ARG A 52 8.80 5.77 -18.11
C ARG A 52 8.38 6.56 -16.85
N LEU A 53 7.75 5.90 -15.87
CA LEU A 53 7.38 6.55 -14.61
C LEU A 53 8.59 7.13 -13.87
N ALA A 54 9.73 6.44 -13.90
CA ALA A 54 10.96 6.92 -13.28
C ALA A 54 11.64 8.06 -14.05
N GLN A 55 11.46 8.14 -15.38
CA GLN A 55 11.97 9.24 -16.21
C GLN A 55 11.12 10.51 -16.07
N GLU A 56 9.81 10.37 -15.93
CA GLU A 56 8.86 11.47 -15.78
C GLU A 56 8.72 11.96 -14.33
N GLY A 57 9.22 11.20 -13.35
CA GLY A 57 9.02 11.47 -11.93
C GLY A 57 10.31 11.56 -11.12
N ILE A 58 10.18 11.28 -9.83
CA ILE A 58 11.31 11.17 -8.89
C ILE A 58 11.67 9.69 -8.73
N ARG A 59 12.96 9.39 -8.91
CA ARG A 59 13.55 8.06 -8.67
C ARG A 59 14.34 8.06 -7.35
N LEU A 60 14.00 7.15 -6.44
CA LEU A 60 14.68 6.99 -5.16
C LEU A 60 15.70 5.86 -5.24
N THR A 61 16.99 6.18 -5.15
CA THR A 61 18.08 5.19 -5.22
C THR A 61 18.46 4.60 -3.87
N ASP A 62 17.89 5.11 -2.78
CA ASP A 62 18.13 4.65 -1.41
C ASP A 62 16.81 4.63 -0.61
N ALA A 63 15.87 3.81 -1.08
CA ALA A 63 14.59 3.60 -0.43
C ALA A 63 14.59 2.26 0.32
N HIS A 64 14.13 2.26 1.58
CA HIS A 64 14.13 1.08 2.42
C HIS A 64 12.71 0.65 2.82
N SER A 65 12.55 -0.66 2.96
CA SER A 65 11.41 -1.26 3.64
C SER A 65 11.72 -1.42 5.13
N PRO A 66 10.77 -1.17 6.05
CA PRO A 66 11.00 -1.40 7.48
C PRO A 66 11.18 -2.90 7.83
N SER A 67 10.91 -3.80 6.90
CA SER A 67 11.14 -5.24 7.03
C SER A 67 11.29 -5.91 5.66
N ALA A 68 11.97 -7.06 5.62
CA ALA A 68 12.09 -7.89 4.42
C ALA A 68 10.88 -8.82 4.18
N VAL A 69 9.79 -8.68 4.93
CA VAL A 69 8.57 -9.49 4.80
C VAL A 69 7.32 -8.62 4.68
N CYS A 70 6.26 -9.17 4.08
CA CYS A 70 5.11 -8.42 3.60
C CYS A 70 4.21 -7.79 4.68
N THR A 71 3.79 -8.51 5.72
CA THR A 71 2.90 -7.94 6.76
C THR A 71 3.49 -6.70 7.44
N PRO A 72 4.74 -6.72 7.98
CA PRO A 72 5.34 -5.55 8.61
C PRO A 72 5.49 -4.35 7.67
N THR A 73 5.83 -4.60 6.40
CA THR A 73 5.94 -3.56 5.37
C THR A 73 4.61 -2.88 5.11
N ARG A 74 3.54 -3.67 4.91
CA ARG A 74 2.19 -3.15 4.67
C ARG A 74 1.66 -2.38 5.88
N TYR A 75 1.99 -2.83 7.09
CA TYR A 75 1.65 -2.11 8.33
C TYR A 75 2.32 -0.73 8.37
N GLY A 76 3.62 -0.67 8.05
CA GLY A 76 4.37 0.58 7.99
C GLY A 76 3.81 1.55 6.94
N VAL A 77 3.48 1.06 5.75
CA VAL A 77 2.89 1.86 4.66
C VAL A 77 1.56 2.47 5.06
N LEU A 78 0.65 1.69 5.66
CA LEU A 78 -0.68 2.21 5.99
C LEU A 78 -0.70 3.09 7.24
N THR A 79 0.15 2.82 8.23
CA THR A 79 0.07 3.48 9.54
C THR A 79 1.16 4.52 9.79
N GLY A 80 2.23 4.54 8.99
CA GLY A 80 3.42 5.35 9.23
C GLY A 80 4.18 4.95 10.50
N ARG A 81 3.95 3.74 11.05
CA ARG A 81 4.57 3.28 12.30
C ARG A 81 5.46 2.06 12.08
N TYR A 82 6.55 1.98 12.85
CA TYR A 82 7.37 0.78 12.91
C TYR A 82 6.57 -0.43 13.38
N ALA A 83 6.71 -1.55 12.66
CA ALA A 83 5.97 -2.78 12.91
C ALA A 83 6.29 -3.44 14.25
N TRP A 84 7.46 -3.18 14.87
CA TRP A 84 7.78 -3.68 16.21
C TRP A 84 6.82 -3.19 17.30
N ARG A 85 6.03 -2.13 17.01
CA ARG A 85 4.98 -1.59 17.90
C ARG A 85 3.70 -2.43 17.84
N THR A 86 3.60 -3.40 16.95
CA THR A 86 2.47 -4.34 16.86
C THR A 86 2.68 -5.55 17.77
N THR A 87 1.67 -6.42 17.88
CA THR A 87 1.78 -7.71 18.57
C THR A 87 2.62 -8.73 17.79
N LEU A 88 2.70 -8.61 16.45
CA LEU A 88 3.48 -9.50 15.60
C LEU A 88 4.98 -9.15 15.68
N LYS A 89 5.77 -10.01 16.33
CA LYS A 89 7.21 -9.77 16.54
C LYS A 89 8.13 -10.40 15.50
N ARG A 90 7.63 -11.34 14.70
CA ARG A 90 8.37 -12.05 13.66
C ARG A 90 7.43 -12.64 12.62
N GLY A 91 7.93 -12.83 11.40
CA GLY A 91 7.19 -13.48 10.32
C GLY A 91 6.04 -12.63 9.77
N VAL A 92 5.04 -13.32 9.24
CA VAL A 92 3.85 -12.75 8.59
C VAL A 92 2.60 -13.37 9.19
N LEU A 93 1.46 -12.73 8.97
CA LEU A 93 0.17 -13.28 9.40
C LEU A 93 -0.23 -14.48 8.54
N GLY A 94 -0.98 -15.41 9.13
CA GLY A 94 -1.67 -16.44 8.38
C GLY A 94 -2.93 -15.90 7.71
N GLY A 95 -3.53 -16.70 6.82
CA GLY A 95 -4.76 -16.33 6.11
C GLY A 95 -5.95 -16.02 7.02
N TYR A 96 -5.96 -16.58 8.24
CA TYR A 96 -7.05 -16.44 9.21
C TYR A 96 -6.65 -15.69 10.48
N SER A 97 -5.47 -15.08 10.49
CA SER A 97 -5.06 -14.29 11.65
C SER A 97 -5.96 -13.06 11.81
N PRO A 98 -6.24 -12.65 13.06
CA PRO A 98 -7.03 -11.47 13.33
C PRO A 98 -6.34 -10.22 12.77
N SER A 99 -7.12 -9.15 12.57
CA SER A 99 -6.60 -7.88 12.09
C SER A 99 -5.50 -7.36 13.00
N LEU A 100 -4.36 -7.03 12.40
CA LEU A 100 -3.19 -6.51 13.11
C LEU A 100 -3.31 -5.02 13.40
N ILE A 101 -4.12 -4.30 12.62
CA ILE A 101 -4.37 -2.88 12.81
C ILE A 101 -5.66 -2.73 13.62
N ASP A 102 -5.53 -2.17 14.82
CA ASP A 102 -6.67 -1.76 15.63
C ASP A 102 -7.53 -0.75 14.86
N THR A 103 -8.87 -0.90 14.87
CA THR A 103 -9.79 -0.04 14.11
C THR A 103 -9.79 1.43 14.56
N THR A 104 -9.25 1.73 15.74
CA THR A 104 -9.05 3.11 16.22
C THR A 104 -7.73 3.73 15.72
N ARG A 105 -6.86 2.95 15.08
CA ARG A 105 -5.60 3.42 14.51
C ARG A 105 -5.86 4.19 13.22
N ALA A 106 -5.44 5.45 13.19
CA ALA A 106 -5.35 6.20 11.95
C ALA A 106 -4.44 5.49 10.92
N THR A 107 -4.97 5.33 9.72
CA THR A 107 -4.27 4.90 8.51
C THR A 107 -4.24 6.03 7.49
N VAL A 108 -3.37 5.94 6.49
CA VAL A 108 -3.35 6.86 5.35
C VAL A 108 -4.71 6.92 4.64
N ALA A 109 -5.42 5.79 4.55
CA ALA A 109 -6.75 5.75 3.95
C ALA A 109 -7.78 6.48 4.80
N SER A 110 -7.84 6.21 6.11
CA SER A 110 -8.76 6.92 7.01
C SER A 110 -8.49 8.43 7.01
N PHE A 111 -7.22 8.82 7.02
CA PHE A 111 -6.83 10.23 6.95
C PHE A 111 -7.29 10.88 5.65
N LEU A 112 -7.07 10.25 4.50
CA LEU A 112 -7.50 10.79 3.21
C LEU A 112 -9.03 10.87 3.12
N ARG A 113 -9.73 9.82 3.54
CA ARG A 113 -11.20 9.79 3.56
C ARG A 113 -11.78 10.90 4.43
N ASP A 114 -11.23 11.10 5.63
CA ASP A 114 -11.65 12.17 6.55
C ASP A 114 -11.36 13.58 5.97
N ASN A 115 -10.49 13.68 4.96
CA ASN A 115 -10.21 14.90 4.18
C ASN A 115 -10.94 14.93 2.81
N GLY A 116 -12.00 14.14 2.66
CA GLY A 116 -12.91 14.19 1.50
C GLY A 116 -12.41 13.50 0.24
N TYR A 117 -11.44 12.59 0.36
CA TYR A 117 -11.06 11.68 -0.72
C TYR A 117 -11.95 10.44 -0.74
N ALA A 118 -12.25 9.94 -1.94
CA ALA A 118 -12.70 8.56 -2.10
C ALA A 118 -11.50 7.62 -1.97
N THR A 119 -11.67 6.47 -1.33
CA THR A 119 -10.56 5.57 -1.01
C THR A 119 -10.84 4.14 -1.40
N ALA A 120 -9.91 3.50 -2.10
CA ALA A 120 -10.04 2.11 -2.51
C ALA A 120 -8.73 1.34 -2.27
N GLY A 121 -8.86 0.08 -1.85
CA GLY A 121 -7.76 -0.86 -1.69
C GLY A 121 -7.97 -2.06 -2.59
N ILE A 122 -7.05 -2.31 -3.53
CA ILE A 122 -7.17 -3.40 -4.51
C ILE A 122 -5.93 -4.30 -4.42
N GLY A 123 -6.16 -5.61 -4.36
CA GLY A 123 -5.10 -6.63 -4.33
C GLY A 123 -4.82 -7.17 -2.93
N LYS A 124 -3.54 -7.47 -2.65
CA LYS A 124 -3.12 -8.17 -1.44
C LYS A 124 -3.24 -7.30 -0.19
N TRP A 125 -4.00 -7.75 0.81
CA TRP A 125 -4.15 -7.07 2.10
C TRP A 125 -3.06 -7.48 3.11
N HIS A 126 -3.05 -8.75 3.51
CA HIS A 126 -2.04 -9.38 4.38
C HIS A 126 -1.77 -8.70 5.74
N LEU A 127 -2.80 -8.07 6.32
CA LEU A 127 -2.79 -7.44 7.64
C LEU A 127 -3.83 -8.06 8.60
N GLY A 128 -4.27 -9.28 8.29
CA GLY A 128 -5.28 -10.00 9.06
C GLY A 128 -6.70 -9.45 8.86
N LEU A 129 -7.67 -10.25 9.26
CA LEU A 129 -9.11 -10.00 9.11
C LEU A 129 -9.82 -10.53 10.35
N GLY A 130 -10.90 -9.89 10.76
CA GLY A 130 -11.64 -10.33 11.96
C GLY A 130 -10.96 -9.95 13.27
N THR A 131 -11.66 -10.18 14.38
CA THR A 131 -11.16 -9.92 15.75
C THR A 131 -10.46 -11.11 16.36
N GLU A 132 -10.76 -12.31 15.87
CA GLU A 132 -10.24 -13.58 16.38
C GLU A 132 -9.64 -14.40 15.26
N GLU A 133 -8.74 -15.31 15.63
CA GLU A 133 -8.24 -16.30 14.69
C GLU A 133 -9.39 -17.25 14.31
N SER A 134 -9.68 -17.33 13.02
CA SER A 134 -10.74 -18.20 12.50
C SER A 134 -10.15 -19.46 11.89
N ALA A 135 -10.93 -20.54 11.86
CA ALA A 135 -10.59 -21.69 11.02
C ALA A 135 -11.17 -21.48 9.61
N ALA A 136 -10.56 -22.11 8.61
CA ALA A 136 -10.95 -21.99 7.21
C ALA A 136 -12.45 -22.27 6.97
N ASP A 137 -12.97 -23.27 7.65
CA ASP A 137 -14.34 -23.74 7.61
C ASP A 137 -15.33 -22.83 8.37
N LYS A 138 -14.84 -21.87 9.16
CA LYS A 138 -15.64 -20.94 9.97
C LYS A 138 -15.68 -19.52 9.41
N THR A 139 -14.90 -19.23 8.38
CA THR A 139 -14.88 -17.90 7.77
C THR A 139 -16.06 -17.74 6.82
N ILE A 140 -17.00 -16.84 7.15
CA ILE A 140 -18.17 -16.56 6.31
C ILE A 140 -17.82 -15.44 5.32
N TYR A 141 -17.75 -15.77 4.04
CA TYR A 141 -17.40 -14.84 2.96
C TYR A 141 -18.61 -14.12 2.33
N ASP A 142 -19.82 -14.50 2.72
CA ASP A 142 -21.07 -13.94 2.17
C ASP A 142 -21.37 -12.52 2.68
N ASN A 143 -20.62 -12.06 3.69
CA ASN A 143 -20.76 -10.74 4.28
C ASN A 143 -19.41 -10.00 4.28
N PRO A 144 -19.41 -8.66 4.36
CA PRO A 144 -18.18 -7.90 4.50
C PRO A 144 -17.35 -8.40 5.69
N LEU A 145 -16.10 -8.78 5.43
CA LEU A 145 -15.16 -9.23 6.45
C LEU A 145 -14.81 -8.05 7.36
N ARG A 146 -15.14 -8.17 8.65
CA ARG A 146 -14.96 -7.11 9.65
C ARG A 146 -14.28 -7.64 10.92
N PRO A 147 -13.29 -6.92 11.47
CA PRO A 147 -12.57 -5.81 10.84
C PRO A 147 -11.79 -6.24 9.58
N GLY A 148 -11.70 -5.33 8.62
CA GLY A 148 -10.99 -5.51 7.35
C GLY A 148 -10.62 -4.15 6.73
N PRO A 149 -10.26 -4.09 5.44
CA PRO A 149 -9.91 -2.83 4.77
C PRO A 149 -10.97 -1.73 4.96
N ALA A 150 -12.25 -2.08 4.87
CA ALA A 150 -13.35 -1.14 5.06
C ALA A 150 -13.42 -0.54 6.48
N SER A 151 -12.95 -1.28 7.49
CA SER A 151 -12.84 -0.81 8.86
C SER A 151 -11.62 0.09 9.09
N LEU A 152 -10.74 0.23 8.09
CA LEU A 152 -9.42 0.84 8.20
C LEU A 152 -9.21 1.99 7.21
N GLY A 153 -10.30 2.57 6.70
CA GLY A 153 -10.22 3.78 5.90
C GLY A 153 -10.74 3.66 4.49
N PHE A 154 -10.89 2.44 3.96
CA PHE A 154 -11.25 2.19 2.56
C PHE A 154 -12.77 2.04 2.38
N ASP A 155 -13.26 2.30 1.16
CA ASP A 155 -14.66 2.13 0.75
C ASP A 155 -14.89 0.81 -0.01
#